data_AF-A0A7S1FZG4-F1
#
_entry.id   AF-A0A7S1FZG4-F1
#
_cell.length_a   1.000
_cell.length_b   1.000
_cell.length_c   1.000
_cell.angle_alpha   90.00
_cell.angle_beta   90.00
_cell.angle_gamma   90.00
#
_symmetry.space_group_name_H-M   'P 1'
#
loop_
_entity.id
_entity.type
_entity.pdbx_description
1 polymer ?
#
loop_
_entity_poly.entity_id
_entity_poly.type
_entity_poly.pdbx_seq_one_letter_code
_entity_poly.pdbx_strand_id
1 'polypeptide(L)'
;YLNGRVDSLSNTENDVASLQLKYSVLYDEMEKLQRLWTKDMEGARELEESPFTLVDDWWVADPKMFRFPQGVVVGDRLDDCYYGNAVLSVGLLDSQGRGNCPSGDASVTFGRSNTASGKHSTVTGGMDNIASGWASSVSGGYGNTAKGRSSSISGGEENEALGHFSSVSGGGANIAYGYKSSVTGGNYNDSSGDFSSVTGGKYNYASGDFSSVMGGKYNTASGTRSSVSGGGLNEAAGNRSSVSGGSHNYASGEDSSVSGGSDNLAPGNDSSVSGGSNNIASGKWSSVSAGFFNTATGKWSSVLAGYYNNASGIVSSVSGGEFNSVSGRSSSVSGGYYNEASGDYSSVSGGGNNKVEGPGASVSGGLENNAMEMYASVSGGVSNFAMGRFTTISGGIHNEARGKLSFVLGGIKNVAVNELDSITKSGN
;
A
#
# COMPACT_ATOMS: atom_id res chain seq x y z
N TYR A 1 3.39 85.81 19.11
CA TYR A 1 4.15 86.85 19.84
C TYR A 1 4.06 88.11 19.00
N LEU A 2 3.42 89.14 19.56
CA LEU A 2 3.44 90.57 19.16
C LEU A 2 2.75 91.00 17.85
N ASN A 3 1.54 91.53 18.06
CA ASN A 3 1.06 92.75 17.41
C ASN A 3 1.96 93.93 17.84
N GLY A 4 2.29 94.82 16.89
CA GLY A 4 2.62 96.22 17.19
C GLY A 4 4.02 96.68 16.81
N ARG A 5 4.14 97.32 15.64
CA ARG A 5 4.57 98.73 15.45
C ARG A 5 4.94 98.95 13.99
N VAL A 6 4.08 99.69 13.30
CA VAL A 6 4.43 100.48 12.12
C VAL A 6 5.09 101.74 12.65
N ASP A 7 6.33 102.00 12.24
CA ASP A 7 6.91 103.35 12.09
C ASP A 7 8.34 103.23 11.56
N SER A 8 8.50 103.50 10.26
CA SER A 8 9.64 104.21 9.62
C SER A 8 9.72 103.85 8.13
N LEU A 9 9.09 104.69 7.31
CA LEU A 9 9.27 104.73 5.86
C LEU A 9 10.62 105.40 5.55
N SER A 10 11.64 104.60 5.27
CA SER A 10 12.77 105.02 4.45
C SER A 10 13.50 103.79 3.93
N ASN A 11 13.68 103.71 2.61
CA ASN A 11 14.41 102.69 1.84
C ASN A 11 13.61 101.36 1.72
N THR A 12 13.31 100.79 0.55
CA THR A 12 13.82 101.02 -0.81
C THR A 12 12.79 100.56 -1.86
N GLU A 13 12.79 101.15 -3.06
CA GLU A 13 12.19 100.54 -4.26
C GLU A 13 12.74 99.12 -4.52
N ASN A 14 13.97 98.83 -4.04
CA ASN A 14 14.56 97.49 -4.05
C ASN A 14 13.85 96.51 -3.09
N ASP A 15 13.32 96.96 -1.96
CA ASP A 15 12.58 96.10 -1.03
C ASP A 15 11.19 95.79 -1.58
N VAL A 16 10.53 96.75 -2.23
CA VAL A 16 9.27 96.54 -2.95
C VAL A 16 9.48 95.60 -4.15
N ALA A 17 10.55 95.79 -4.94
CA ALA A 17 10.89 94.90 -6.04
C ALA A 17 11.28 93.48 -5.56
N SER A 18 12.02 93.36 -4.45
CA SER A 18 12.36 92.06 -3.87
C SER A 18 11.15 91.35 -3.27
N LEU A 19 10.21 92.10 -2.69
CA LEU A 19 8.94 91.58 -2.18
C LEU A 19 8.02 91.17 -3.33
N GLN A 20 7.99 91.92 -4.44
CA GLN A 20 7.25 91.54 -5.65
C GLN A 20 7.83 90.30 -6.32
N LEU A 21 9.17 90.15 -6.36
CA LEU A 21 9.84 88.96 -6.87
C LEU A 21 9.60 87.74 -5.96
N LYS A 22 9.68 87.93 -4.63
CA LYS A 22 9.33 86.87 -3.67
C LYS A 22 7.86 86.49 -3.78
N TYR A 23 6.97 87.47 -3.96
CA TYR A 23 5.55 87.22 -4.17
C TYR A 23 5.31 86.47 -5.48
N SER A 24 5.96 86.83 -6.58
CA SER A 24 5.79 86.12 -7.86
C SER A 24 6.31 84.69 -7.80
N VAL A 25 7.45 84.44 -7.15
CA VAL A 25 7.97 83.08 -6.92
C VAL A 25 7.02 82.28 -6.04
N LEU A 26 6.50 82.87 -4.97
CA LEU A 26 5.53 82.19 -4.08
C LEU A 26 4.21 81.91 -4.81
N TYR A 27 3.78 82.81 -5.70
CA TYR A 27 2.59 82.64 -6.52
C TYR A 27 2.78 81.51 -7.54
N ASP A 28 3.94 81.45 -8.19
CA ASP A 28 4.29 80.42 -9.17
C ASP A 28 4.47 79.04 -8.51
N GLU A 29 5.01 78.98 -7.29
CA GLU A 29 5.04 77.77 -6.46
C GLU A 29 3.64 77.35 -5.99
N MET A 30 2.79 78.28 -5.58
CA MET A 30 1.38 78.00 -5.26
C MET A 30 0.63 77.47 -6.48
N GLU A 31 0.85 78.04 -7.66
CA GLU A 31 0.20 77.59 -8.89
C GLU A 31 0.71 76.20 -9.33
N LYS A 32 2.01 75.92 -9.14
CA LYS A 32 2.57 74.58 -9.35
C LYS A 32 2.03 73.56 -8.36
N LEU A 33 1.91 73.93 -7.09
CA LEU A 33 1.32 73.08 -6.05
C LEU A 33 -0.16 72.85 -6.33
N GLN A 34 -0.92 73.86 -6.77
CA GLN A 34 -2.31 73.69 -7.21
C GLN A 34 -2.37 72.76 -8.42
N ARG A 35 -1.55 72.95 -9.45
CA ARG A 35 -1.55 72.04 -10.62
C ARG A 35 -1.13 70.61 -10.26
N LEU A 36 -0.18 70.42 -9.35
CA LEU A 36 0.19 69.10 -8.82
C LEU A 36 -0.97 68.48 -8.04
N TRP A 37 -1.63 69.26 -7.18
CA TRP A 37 -2.78 68.80 -6.40
C TRP A 37 -4.00 68.48 -7.29
N THR A 38 -4.26 69.29 -8.32
CA THR A 38 -5.32 69.03 -9.31
C THR A 38 -4.98 67.82 -10.17
N LYS A 39 -3.71 67.60 -10.53
CA LYS A 39 -3.28 66.42 -11.31
C LYS A 39 -3.32 65.13 -10.48
N ASP A 40 -3.00 65.22 -9.18
CA ASP A 40 -3.18 64.11 -8.23
C ASP A 40 -4.68 63.86 -7.96
N MET A 41 -5.53 64.89 -7.98
CA MET A 41 -6.99 64.75 -7.88
C MET A 41 -7.68 64.31 -9.17
N GLU A 42 -7.17 64.63 -10.36
CA GLU A 42 -7.67 64.07 -11.62
C GLU A 42 -7.37 62.56 -11.74
N GLY A 43 -6.37 62.06 -11.00
CA GLY A 43 -6.10 60.63 -10.83
C GLY A 43 -6.76 59.99 -9.60
N ALA A 44 -7.18 60.78 -8.60
CA ALA A 44 -7.87 60.30 -7.42
C ALA A 44 -9.39 60.39 -7.64
N ARG A 45 -10.04 59.24 -7.83
CA ARG A 45 -11.51 59.16 -7.73
C ARG A 45 -11.98 59.87 -6.45
N GLU A 46 -12.98 60.74 -6.59
CA GLU A 46 -13.67 61.38 -5.47
C GLU A 46 -14.02 60.33 -4.40
N LEU A 47 -13.50 60.52 -3.18
CA LEU A 47 -13.74 59.63 -2.04
C LEU A 47 -15.20 59.64 -1.55
N GLU A 48 -16.05 60.51 -2.09
CA GLU A 48 -17.50 60.55 -1.79
C GLU A 48 -18.28 59.41 -2.46
N GLU A 49 -17.69 58.69 -3.43
CA GLU A 49 -18.28 57.49 -4.05
C GLU A 49 -17.41 56.23 -3.86
N SER A 50 -16.67 56.12 -2.75
CA SER A 50 -16.00 54.86 -2.43
C SER A 50 -17.07 53.77 -2.20
N PRO A 51 -17.09 52.67 -2.97
CA PRO A 51 -18.00 51.56 -2.72
C PRO A 51 -17.62 50.79 -1.44
N PHE A 52 -16.57 51.22 -0.74
CA PHE A 52 -16.07 50.68 0.52
C PHE A 52 -16.07 51.76 1.61
N THR A 53 -16.55 51.39 2.79
CA THR A 53 -16.48 52.16 4.04
C THR A 53 -15.46 51.50 4.94
N LEU A 54 -14.61 52.26 5.63
CA LEU A 54 -13.68 51.68 6.60
C LEU A 54 -14.40 51.47 7.94
N VAL A 55 -14.42 50.24 8.45
CA VAL A 55 -14.97 49.88 9.78
C VAL A 55 -13.95 49.01 10.49
N ASP A 56 -13.44 49.48 11.63
CA ASP A 56 -12.47 48.76 12.47
C ASP A 56 -11.25 48.21 11.68
N ASP A 57 -10.66 49.04 10.82
CA ASP A 57 -9.55 48.71 9.89
C ASP A 57 -9.89 47.77 8.72
N TRP A 58 -11.16 47.46 8.49
CA TRP A 58 -11.62 46.69 7.33
C TRP A 58 -12.40 47.57 6.34
N TRP A 59 -12.11 47.42 5.05
CA TRP A 59 -12.92 48.00 3.98
C TRP A 59 -14.17 47.13 3.76
N VAL A 60 -15.34 47.62 4.18
CA VAL A 60 -16.65 46.97 4.03
C VAL A 60 -17.49 47.65 2.96
N ALA A 61 -18.13 46.86 2.10
CA ALA A 61 -18.84 47.32 0.92
C ALA A 61 -20.37 47.27 1.07
N ASP A 62 -21.12 48.07 0.28
CA ASP A 62 -22.58 47.91 0.16
C ASP A 62 -22.91 46.50 -0.40
N PRO A 63 -23.71 45.68 0.31
CA PRO A 63 -24.04 44.32 -0.10
C PRO A 63 -24.81 44.23 -1.44
N LYS A 64 -25.34 45.33 -1.98
CA LYS A 64 -26.04 45.37 -3.27
C LYS A 64 -25.12 45.68 -4.46
N MET A 65 -23.89 46.16 -4.24
CA MET A 65 -23.05 46.72 -5.31
C MET A 65 -22.08 45.74 -5.99
N PHE A 66 -21.73 44.61 -5.37
CA PHE A 66 -20.66 43.74 -5.86
C PHE A 66 -21.20 42.52 -6.60
N ARG A 67 -21.51 42.70 -7.89
CA ARG A 67 -21.81 41.61 -8.82
C ARG A 67 -20.70 41.51 -9.87
N PHE A 68 -19.82 40.52 -9.73
CA PHE A 68 -18.77 40.22 -10.70
C PHE A 68 -19.10 38.94 -11.47
N PRO A 69 -19.92 39.01 -12.53
CA PRO A 69 -20.35 37.81 -13.26
C PRO A 69 -19.19 37.08 -13.93
N GLN A 70 -18.11 37.79 -14.27
CA GLN A 70 -16.91 37.23 -14.88
C GLN A 70 -15.93 36.68 -13.83
N GLY A 71 -15.76 37.37 -12.70
CA GLY A 71 -14.87 36.95 -11.62
C GLY A 71 -14.02 38.09 -11.07
N VAL A 72 -13.12 37.75 -10.14
CA VAL A 72 -12.22 38.69 -9.46
C VAL A 72 -10.79 38.17 -9.52
N VAL A 73 -9.84 39.04 -9.87
CA VAL A 73 -8.40 38.79 -9.76
C VAL A 73 -7.82 39.75 -8.73
N VAL A 74 -7.13 39.21 -7.71
CA VAL A 74 -6.42 39.96 -6.69
C VAL A 74 -4.93 39.68 -6.85
N GLY A 75 -4.17 40.72 -7.21
CA GLY A 75 -2.78 40.60 -7.62
C GLY A 75 -2.63 40.64 -9.13
N ASP A 76 -1.71 39.86 -9.68
CA ASP A 76 -1.36 39.93 -11.08
C ASP A 76 -2.25 39.03 -11.95
N ARG A 77 -2.64 39.55 -13.11
CA ARG A 77 -3.34 38.79 -14.15
C ARG A 77 -2.32 38.14 -15.08
N LEU A 78 -2.55 36.88 -15.44
CA LEU A 78 -1.75 36.16 -16.44
C LEU A 78 -2.37 36.36 -17.82
N ASP A 79 -1.66 37.05 -18.71
CA ASP A 79 -2.19 37.45 -20.03
C ASP A 79 -2.57 36.25 -20.91
N ASP A 80 -1.78 35.17 -20.86
CA ASP A 80 -2.00 33.97 -21.68
C ASP A 80 -3.06 33.00 -21.09
N CYS A 81 -3.66 33.35 -19.94
CA CYS A 81 -4.72 32.55 -19.35
C CYS A 81 -6.10 32.97 -19.87
N TYR A 82 -6.86 32.00 -20.39
CA TYR A 82 -8.30 32.16 -20.52
C TYR A 82 -8.95 32.06 -19.14
N TYR A 83 -9.61 33.12 -18.67
CA TYR A 83 -10.35 33.10 -17.40
C TYR A 83 -11.79 32.65 -17.66
N GLY A 84 -12.26 31.65 -16.91
CA GLY A 84 -13.66 31.19 -16.98
C GLY A 84 -14.64 32.22 -16.41
N ASN A 85 -15.95 31.94 -16.46
CA ASN A 85 -16.95 32.79 -15.81
C ASN A 85 -16.99 32.55 -14.29
N ALA A 86 -17.35 33.57 -13.51
CA ALA A 86 -17.46 33.52 -12.04
C ALA A 86 -16.22 33.01 -11.30
N VAL A 87 -15.02 33.40 -11.74
CA VAL A 87 -13.75 32.93 -11.16
C VAL A 87 -13.24 33.78 -9.99
N LEU A 88 -12.36 33.21 -9.16
CA LEU A 88 -11.59 33.96 -8.16
C LEU A 88 -10.11 33.56 -8.22
N SER A 89 -9.24 34.52 -8.56
CA SER A 89 -7.79 34.33 -8.55
C SER A 89 -7.11 35.23 -7.53
N VAL A 90 -6.22 34.69 -6.70
CA VAL A 90 -5.41 35.45 -5.73
C VAL A 90 -3.95 35.03 -5.84
N GLY A 91 -3.08 35.90 -6.34
CA GLY A 91 -1.66 35.58 -6.50
C GLY A 91 -0.88 36.63 -7.28
N LEU A 92 0.45 36.51 -7.23
CA LEU A 92 1.38 37.32 -8.01
C LEU A 92 2.05 36.46 -9.08
N LEU A 93 2.52 37.10 -10.15
CA LEU A 93 3.37 36.45 -11.14
C LEU A 93 4.72 36.09 -10.53
N ASP A 94 5.29 35.01 -11.02
CA ASP A 94 6.62 34.58 -10.64
C ASP A 94 7.74 35.25 -11.46
N SER A 95 8.99 35.04 -11.07
CA SER A 95 10.17 35.55 -11.76
C SER A 95 10.28 35.10 -13.22
N GLN A 96 9.53 34.07 -13.62
CA GLN A 96 9.46 33.53 -14.96
C GLN A 96 8.18 33.99 -15.70
N GLY A 97 7.37 34.87 -15.09
CA GLY A 97 6.09 35.34 -15.64
C GLY A 97 4.95 34.33 -15.57
N ARG A 98 5.08 33.25 -14.77
CA ARG A 98 4.00 32.28 -14.55
C ARG A 98 3.07 32.76 -13.45
N GLY A 99 1.78 32.46 -13.58
CA GLY A 99 0.74 32.91 -12.65
C GLY A 99 -0.39 31.91 -12.54
N ASN A 100 -1.37 32.25 -11.70
CA ASN A 100 -2.55 31.43 -11.53
C ASN A 100 -3.48 31.51 -12.76
N CYS A 101 -4.02 30.36 -13.17
CA CYS A 101 -4.93 30.25 -14.30
C CYS A 101 -6.23 29.48 -13.96
N PRO A 102 -7.27 30.19 -13.48
CA PRO A 102 -8.61 29.64 -13.26
C PRO A 102 -9.42 29.66 -14.58
N SER A 103 -9.14 28.73 -15.49
CA SER A 103 -9.80 28.66 -16.80
C SER A 103 -11.14 27.93 -16.83
N GLY A 104 -11.46 27.18 -15.77
CA GLY A 104 -12.77 26.55 -15.62
C GLY A 104 -13.84 27.54 -15.15
N ASP A 105 -15.08 27.37 -15.60
CA ASP A 105 -16.20 28.14 -15.05
C ASP A 105 -16.38 27.85 -13.55
N ALA A 106 -16.60 28.91 -12.77
CA ALA A 106 -16.74 28.91 -11.32
C ALA A 106 -15.53 28.28 -10.60
N SER A 107 -14.32 28.54 -11.10
CA SER A 107 -13.07 28.02 -10.53
C SER A 107 -12.35 29.01 -9.62
N VAL A 108 -11.52 28.49 -8.72
CA VAL A 108 -10.76 29.27 -7.73
C VAL A 108 -9.29 28.89 -7.79
N THR A 109 -8.38 29.87 -7.78
CA THR A 109 -6.93 29.65 -7.72
C THR A 109 -6.26 30.64 -6.77
N PHE A 110 -5.67 30.16 -5.68
CA PHE A 110 -4.82 30.93 -4.78
C PHE A 110 -3.37 30.45 -4.84
N GLY A 111 -2.41 31.29 -4.49
CA GLY A 111 -0.99 30.93 -4.43
C GLY A 111 -0.24 31.31 -5.70
N ARG A 112 0.67 30.45 -6.17
CA ARG A 112 1.58 30.76 -7.28
C ARG A 112 1.52 29.69 -8.37
N SER A 113 1.36 30.11 -9.63
CA SER A 113 1.43 29.21 -10.79
C SER A 113 0.44 28.02 -10.76
N ASN A 114 -0.72 28.20 -10.12
CA ASN A 114 -1.73 27.15 -9.99
C ASN A 114 -2.73 27.18 -11.15
N THR A 115 -3.17 26.02 -11.64
CA THR A 115 -4.15 25.91 -12.72
C THR A 115 -5.44 25.24 -12.24
N ALA A 116 -6.58 25.89 -12.41
CA ALA A 116 -7.91 25.32 -12.17
C ALA A 116 -8.74 25.39 -13.47
N SER A 117 -8.64 24.35 -14.31
CA SER A 117 -9.28 24.32 -15.63
C SER A 117 -10.57 23.51 -15.70
N GLY A 118 -10.87 22.73 -14.66
CA GLY A 118 -12.12 22.01 -14.54
C GLY A 118 -13.28 22.94 -14.16
N LYS A 119 -14.48 22.69 -14.67
CA LYS A 119 -15.67 23.41 -14.20
C LYS A 119 -15.89 23.11 -12.72
N HIS A 120 -16.10 24.15 -11.90
CA HIS A 120 -16.18 24.09 -10.43
C HIS A 120 -14.90 23.60 -9.74
N SER A 121 -13.74 23.62 -10.40
CA SER A 121 -12.50 23.16 -9.78
C SER A 121 -11.85 24.22 -8.90
N THR A 122 -11.11 23.79 -7.88
CA THR A 122 -10.46 24.71 -6.93
C THR A 122 -9.01 24.34 -6.67
N VAL A 123 -8.16 25.36 -6.58
CA VAL A 123 -6.83 25.27 -6.00
C VAL A 123 -6.72 26.37 -4.96
N THR A 124 -6.73 26.02 -3.67
CA THR A 124 -6.84 27.03 -2.59
C THR A 124 -5.50 27.44 -1.97
N GLY A 125 -4.38 27.05 -2.57
CA GLY A 125 -3.06 27.50 -2.15
C GLY A 125 -1.92 26.78 -2.86
N GLY A 126 -0.70 26.95 -2.33
CA GLY A 126 0.48 26.22 -2.80
C GLY A 126 1.07 26.76 -4.11
N MET A 127 1.92 25.96 -4.74
CA MET A 127 2.61 26.28 -5.98
C MET A 127 2.53 25.15 -7.01
N ASP A 128 2.34 25.51 -8.28
CA ASP A 128 2.38 24.57 -9.41
C ASP A 128 1.37 23.39 -9.30
N ASN A 129 0.22 23.61 -8.66
CA ASN A 129 -0.85 22.61 -8.56
C ASN A 129 -1.86 22.72 -9.71
N ILE A 130 -2.46 21.60 -10.10
CA ILE A 130 -3.39 21.48 -11.23
C ILE A 130 -4.70 20.80 -10.78
N ALA A 131 -5.83 21.48 -10.92
CA ALA A 131 -7.19 20.93 -10.75
C ALA A 131 -7.98 21.05 -12.06
N SER A 132 -8.00 19.98 -12.86
CA SER A 132 -8.59 19.98 -14.22
C SER A 132 -9.83 19.09 -14.40
N GLY A 133 -10.14 18.26 -13.41
CA GLY A 133 -11.37 17.48 -13.40
C GLY A 133 -12.61 18.32 -13.06
N TRP A 134 -13.79 17.90 -13.51
CA TRP A 134 -15.05 18.53 -13.10
C TRP A 134 -15.19 18.44 -11.57
N ALA A 135 -15.36 19.58 -10.91
CA ALA A 135 -15.43 19.71 -9.45
C ALA A 135 -14.23 19.08 -8.71
N SER A 136 -13.03 19.05 -9.31
CA SER A 136 -11.82 18.59 -8.62
C SER A 136 -11.21 19.68 -7.73
N SER A 137 -10.49 19.28 -6.69
CA SER A 137 -9.93 20.23 -5.73
C SER A 137 -8.51 19.89 -5.30
N VAL A 138 -7.67 20.90 -5.17
CA VAL A 138 -6.36 20.80 -4.51
C VAL A 138 -6.26 21.87 -3.41
N SER A 139 -6.09 21.48 -2.15
CA SER A 139 -6.11 22.48 -1.07
C SER A 139 -4.82 23.31 -0.98
N GLY A 140 -3.68 22.74 -1.42
CA GLY A 140 -2.37 23.41 -1.43
C GLY A 140 -1.22 22.46 -1.76
N GLY A 141 0.00 22.78 -1.31
CA GLY A 141 1.20 21.97 -1.55
C GLY A 141 1.97 22.37 -2.81
N TYR A 142 2.83 21.48 -3.30
CA TYR A 142 3.65 21.70 -4.49
C TYR A 142 3.41 20.62 -5.55
N GLY A 143 3.12 21.00 -6.79
CA GLY A 143 3.10 20.06 -7.92
C GLY A 143 1.98 19.02 -7.91
N ASN A 144 0.90 19.20 -7.15
CA ASN A 144 -0.18 18.21 -7.07
C ASN A 144 -1.16 18.31 -8.25
N THR A 145 -1.68 17.17 -8.73
CA THR A 145 -2.52 17.08 -9.93
C THR A 145 -3.82 16.30 -9.69
N ALA A 146 -4.96 16.98 -9.68
CA ALA A 146 -6.30 16.41 -9.58
C ALA A 146 -7.05 16.49 -10.93
N LYS A 147 -7.07 15.38 -11.69
CA LYS A 147 -7.68 15.29 -13.04
C LYS A 147 -9.03 14.56 -13.08
N GLY A 148 -9.27 13.68 -12.12
CA GLY A 148 -10.52 12.92 -12.05
C GLY A 148 -11.73 13.80 -11.75
N ARG A 149 -12.91 13.40 -12.24
CA ARG A 149 -14.18 14.03 -11.84
C ARG A 149 -14.34 13.92 -10.32
N SER A 150 -14.55 15.04 -9.65
CA SER A 150 -14.69 15.13 -8.19
C SER A 150 -13.53 14.49 -7.44
N SER A 151 -12.32 14.49 -8.01
CA SER A 151 -11.13 14.04 -7.30
C SER A 151 -10.58 15.14 -6.40
N SER A 152 -9.91 14.75 -5.32
CA SER A 152 -9.43 15.69 -4.31
C SER A 152 -8.02 15.39 -3.84
N ILE A 153 -7.20 16.43 -3.68
CA ILE A 153 -5.91 16.35 -3.02
C ILE A 153 -5.85 17.37 -1.89
N SER A 154 -5.58 16.93 -0.66
CA SER A 154 -5.54 17.86 0.48
C SER A 154 -4.21 18.62 0.61
N GLY A 155 -3.14 18.17 -0.04
CA GLY A 155 -1.85 18.85 -0.08
C GLY A 155 -0.69 17.89 -0.35
N GLY A 156 0.52 18.27 0.07
CA GLY A 156 1.73 17.48 -0.12
C GLY A 156 2.53 17.88 -1.36
N GLU A 157 3.35 16.96 -1.85
CA GLU A 157 4.27 17.17 -2.97
C GLU A 157 3.99 16.13 -4.08
N GLU A 158 3.80 16.58 -5.31
CA GLU A 158 3.74 15.72 -6.51
C GLU A 158 2.69 14.59 -6.43
N ASN A 159 1.58 14.78 -5.72
CA ASN A 159 0.52 13.77 -5.67
C ASN A 159 -0.41 13.86 -6.88
N GLU A 160 -0.96 12.72 -7.32
CA GLU A 160 -1.84 12.61 -8.47
C GLU A 160 -3.17 11.90 -8.11
N ALA A 161 -4.30 12.59 -8.29
CA ALA A 161 -5.65 12.05 -8.14
C ALA A 161 -6.36 12.04 -9.51
N LEU A 162 -6.20 10.93 -10.23
CA LEU A 162 -6.54 10.79 -11.64
C LEU A 162 -7.89 10.09 -11.87
N GLY A 163 -8.27 9.16 -10.98
CA GLY A 163 -9.55 8.45 -11.04
C GLY A 163 -10.76 9.32 -10.68
N HIS A 164 -11.94 8.96 -11.19
CA HIS A 164 -13.17 9.65 -10.77
C HIS A 164 -13.46 9.36 -9.30
N PHE A 165 -13.78 10.41 -8.54
CA PHE A 165 -13.97 10.36 -7.08
C PHE A 165 -12.76 9.83 -6.33
N SER A 166 -11.56 9.87 -6.91
CA SER A 166 -10.34 9.45 -6.22
C SER A 166 -9.82 10.53 -5.28
N SER A 167 -9.08 10.13 -4.26
CA SER A 167 -8.57 11.07 -3.26
C SER A 167 -7.14 10.77 -2.84
N VAL A 168 -6.34 11.82 -2.67
CA VAL A 168 -5.04 11.75 -1.99
C VAL A 168 -5.00 12.74 -0.83
N SER A 169 -4.88 12.27 0.41
CA SER A 169 -4.92 13.18 1.57
C SER A 169 -3.59 13.89 1.84
N GLY A 170 -2.48 13.46 1.24
CA GLY A 170 -1.18 14.14 1.35
C GLY A 170 0.00 13.25 1.01
N GLY A 171 1.17 13.58 1.57
CA GLY A 171 2.42 12.85 1.32
C GLY A 171 3.15 13.32 0.07
N GLY A 172 4.04 12.48 -0.46
CA GLY A 172 4.88 12.80 -1.61
C GLY A 172 4.76 11.77 -2.74
N ALA A 173 4.52 12.18 -3.98
CA ALA A 173 4.51 11.30 -5.15
C ALA A 173 3.52 10.12 -5.05
N ASN A 174 2.35 10.32 -4.44
CA ASN A 174 1.31 9.29 -4.37
C ASN A 174 0.32 9.38 -5.53
N ILE A 175 -0.19 8.25 -6.01
CA ILE A 175 -1.07 8.15 -7.18
C ILE A 175 -2.37 7.43 -6.81
N ALA A 176 -3.52 8.05 -7.05
CA ALA A 176 -4.85 7.46 -6.96
C ALA A 176 -5.51 7.45 -8.35
N TYR A 177 -5.34 6.35 -9.08
CA TYR A 177 -5.72 6.20 -10.49
C TYR A 177 -7.11 5.56 -10.71
N GLY A 178 -7.48 4.55 -9.91
CA GLY A 178 -8.75 3.83 -10.07
C GLY A 178 -10.00 4.64 -9.71
N TYR A 179 -11.17 4.20 -10.20
CA TYR A 179 -12.45 4.78 -9.81
C TYR A 179 -12.66 4.65 -8.29
N LYS A 180 -12.92 5.77 -7.59
CA LYS A 180 -13.03 5.80 -6.12
C LYS A 180 -11.81 5.22 -5.38
N SER A 181 -10.63 5.24 -6.00
CA SER A 181 -9.42 4.81 -5.31
C SER A 181 -8.92 5.88 -4.33
N SER A 182 -8.14 5.48 -3.33
CA SER A 182 -7.70 6.41 -2.29
C SER A 182 -6.29 6.14 -1.79
N VAL A 183 -5.52 7.21 -1.59
CA VAL A 183 -4.26 7.16 -0.87
C VAL A 183 -4.30 8.14 0.29
N THR A 184 -4.16 7.65 1.52
CA THR A 184 -4.23 8.56 2.69
C THR A 184 -2.92 9.33 2.91
N GLY A 185 -1.78 8.81 2.48
CA GLY A 185 -0.51 9.53 2.55
C GLY A 185 0.70 8.65 2.26
N GLY A 186 1.86 9.00 2.85
CA GLY A 186 3.12 8.28 2.63
C GLY A 186 3.86 8.77 1.40
N ASN A 187 4.71 7.91 0.82
CA ASN A 187 5.57 8.29 -0.29
C ASN A 187 5.63 7.22 -1.39
N TYR A 188 5.38 7.59 -2.65
CA TYR A 188 5.34 6.66 -3.78
C TYR A 188 4.32 5.51 -3.63
N ASN A 189 3.14 5.79 -3.09
CA ASN A 189 2.07 4.80 -3.03
C ASN A 189 1.14 4.91 -4.25
N ASP A 190 0.66 3.78 -4.76
CA ASP A 190 -0.18 3.67 -5.95
C ASP A 190 -1.47 2.90 -5.62
N SER A 191 -2.62 3.54 -5.84
CA SER A 191 -3.95 2.95 -5.74
C SER A 191 -4.62 2.99 -7.12
N SER A 192 -4.36 1.96 -7.93
CA SER A 192 -4.76 1.88 -9.34
C SER A 192 -6.00 1.03 -9.63
N GLY A 193 -6.33 0.06 -8.77
CA GLY A 193 -7.57 -0.71 -8.90
C GLY A 193 -8.82 0.12 -8.57
N ASP A 194 -9.98 -0.24 -9.13
CA ASP A 194 -11.23 0.43 -8.79
C ASP A 194 -11.60 0.12 -7.34
N PHE A 195 -12.03 1.13 -6.59
CA PHE A 195 -12.29 1.06 -5.15
C PHE A 195 -11.09 0.60 -4.31
N SER A 196 -9.87 0.65 -4.85
CA SER A 196 -8.69 0.25 -4.08
C SER A 196 -8.29 1.32 -3.05
N SER A 197 -7.51 0.90 -2.05
CA SER A 197 -6.99 1.86 -1.06
C SER A 197 -5.57 1.54 -0.62
N VAL A 198 -4.79 2.61 -0.41
CA VAL A 198 -3.51 2.56 0.29
C VAL A 198 -3.52 3.55 1.45
N THR A 199 -3.41 3.06 2.68
CA THR A 199 -3.48 3.94 3.86
C THR A 199 -2.17 4.72 4.09
N GLY A 200 -1.03 4.22 3.63
CA GLY A 200 0.23 4.94 3.75
C GLY A 200 1.46 4.07 3.51
N GLY A 201 2.59 4.45 4.10
CA GLY A 201 3.86 3.75 3.94
C GLY A 201 4.65 4.22 2.72
N LYS A 202 5.50 3.36 2.17
CA LYS A 202 6.38 3.70 1.05
C LYS A 202 6.41 2.63 -0.03
N TYR A 203 6.18 2.99 -1.30
CA TYR A 203 6.15 2.05 -2.42
C TYR A 203 5.12 0.93 -2.24
N ASN A 204 3.89 1.26 -1.83
CA ASN A 204 2.81 0.28 -1.74
C ASN A 204 1.86 0.38 -2.94
N TYR A 205 1.41 -0.76 -3.46
CA TYR A 205 0.62 -0.86 -4.69
C TYR A 205 -0.68 -1.63 -4.44
N ALA A 206 -1.82 -0.98 -4.62
CA ALA A 206 -3.16 -1.59 -4.58
C ALA A 206 -3.79 -1.53 -5.98
N SER A 207 -3.42 -2.50 -6.83
CA SER A 207 -3.76 -2.53 -8.27
C SER A 207 -4.95 -3.42 -8.62
N GLY A 208 -5.37 -4.32 -7.72
CA GLY A 208 -6.59 -5.11 -7.91
C GLY A 208 -7.86 -4.32 -7.56
N ASP A 209 -8.99 -4.62 -8.19
CA ASP A 209 -10.27 -4.01 -7.82
C ASP A 209 -10.66 -4.40 -6.40
N PHE A 210 -11.12 -3.43 -5.60
CA PHE A 210 -11.40 -3.58 -4.17
C PHE A 210 -10.20 -4.06 -3.34
N SER A 211 -8.97 -3.92 -3.86
CA SER A 211 -7.77 -4.31 -3.12
C SER A 211 -7.40 -3.27 -2.05
N SER A 212 -6.63 -3.69 -1.05
CA SER A 212 -6.17 -2.78 0.00
C SER A 212 -4.76 -3.07 0.46
N VAL A 213 -4.00 -2.00 0.70
CA VAL A 213 -2.72 -2.06 1.41
C VAL A 213 -2.74 -1.09 2.59
N MET A 214 -2.72 -1.61 3.81
CA MET A 214 -2.85 -0.76 5.00
C MET A 214 -1.55 0.00 5.36
N GLY A 215 -0.39 -0.39 4.81
CA GLY A 215 0.87 0.32 5.03
C GLY A 215 2.10 -0.53 4.77
N GLY A 216 3.23 -0.16 5.40
CA GLY A 216 4.50 -0.87 5.25
C GLY A 216 5.33 -0.36 4.06
N LYS A 217 6.19 -1.24 3.51
CA LYS A 217 7.10 -0.88 2.42
C LYS A 217 7.12 -1.94 1.32
N TYR A 218 6.97 -1.54 0.05
CA TYR A 218 7.02 -2.49 -1.08
C TYR A 218 5.96 -3.59 -1.01
N ASN A 219 4.76 -3.29 -0.50
CA ASN A 219 3.67 -4.26 -0.46
C ASN A 219 2.78 -4.11 -1.70
N THR A 220 2.31 -5.23 -2.24
CA THR A 220 1.48 -5.28 -3.45
C THR A 220 0.22 -6.10 -3.22
N ALA A 221 -0.95 -5.52 -3.49
CA ALA A 221 -2.24 -6.19 -3.54
C ALA A 221 -2.79 -6.07 -4.97
N SER A 222 -2.54 -7.09 -5.79
CA SER A 222 -2.84 -7.09 -7.24
C SER A 222 -4.05 -7.96 -7.61
N GLY A 223 -4.45 -8.90 -6.75
CA GLY A 223 -5.68 -9.68 -6.92
C GLY A 223 -6.95 -8.89 -6.65
N THR A 224 -8.07 -9.26 -7.28
CA THR A 224 -9.38 -8.65 -6.97
C THR A 224 -9.78 -8.97 -5.53
N ARG A 225 -10.15 -7.97 -4.73
CA ARG A 225 -10.43 -8.07 -3.29
C ARG A 225 -9.26 -8.61 -2.47
N SER A 226 -8.02 -8.48 -2.95
CA SER A 226 -6.86 -8.91 -2.18
C SER A 226 -6.47 -7.86 -1.13
N SER A 227 -5.76 -8.28 -0.09
CA SER A 227 -5.37 -7.38 0.99
C SER A 227 -3.97 -7.66 1.54
N VAL A 228 -3.21 -6.60 1.78
CA VAL A 228 -1.96 -6.66 2.55
C VAL A 228 -2.03 -5.72 3.74
N SER A 229 -1.99 -6.25 4.96
CA SER A 229 -2.15 -5.42 6.18
C SER A 229 -0.87 -4.66 6.56
N GLY A 230 0.29 -5.01 6.02
CA GLY A 230 1.54 -4.29 6.27
C GLY A 230 2.79 -5.13 6.04
N GLY A 231 3.88 -4.78 6.75
CA GLY A 231 5.18 -5.47 6.60
C GLY A 231 6.00 -4.94 5.43
N GLY A 232 6.90 -5.78 4.90
CA GLY A 232 7.78 -5.42 3.80
C GLY A 232 7.79 -6.46 2.69
N LEU A 233 7.72 -6.04 1.43
CA LEU A 233 7.87 -6.93 0.27
C LEU A 233 6.83 -8.07 0.24
N ASN A 234 5.62 -7.83 0.74
CA ASN A 234 4.54 -8.81 0.73
C ASN A 234 3.65 -8.64 -0.50
N GLU A 235 3.18 -9.75 -1.08
CA GLU A 235 2.34 -9.75 -2.28
C GLU A 235 1.09 -10.63 -2.13
N ALA A 236 -0.09 -10.03 -2.31
CA ALA A 236 -1.38 -10.70 -2.41
C ALA A 236 -1.91 -10.61 -3.85
N ALA A 237 -1.52 -11.59 -4.68
CA ALA A 237 -1.76 -11.61 -6.13
C ALA A 237 -3.00 -12.43 -6.55
N GLY A 238 -3.45 -13.37 -5.72
CA GLY A 238 -4.65 -14.15 -5.99
C GLY A 238 -5.94 -13.38 -5.73
N ASN A 239 -7.02 -13.73 -6.42
CA ASN A 239 -8.33 -13.17 -6.10
C ASN A 239 -8.75 -13.55 -4.68
N ARG A 240 -9.20 -12.56 -3.90
CA ARG A 240 -9.55 -12.69 -2.47
C ARG A 240 -8.38 -13.20 -1.60
N SER A 241 -7.14 -13.10 -2.08
CA SER A 241 -5.98 -13.53 -1.30
C SER A 241 -5.59 -12.49 -0.24
N SER A 242 -4.91 -12.94 0.80
CA SER A 242 -4.54 -12.06 1.90
C SER A 242 -3.13 -12.33 2.43
N VAL A 243 -2.42 -11.25 2.77
CA VAL A 243 -1.19 -11.30 3.54
C VAL A 243 -1.29 -10.38 4.76
N SER A 244 -1.30 -10.94 5.96
CA SER A 244 -1.49 -10.15 7.19
C SER A 244 -0.25 -9.37 7.62
N GLY A 245 0.93 -9.67 7.08
CA GLY A 245 2.17 -8.93 7.35
C GLY A 245 3.43 -9.77 7.16
N GLY A 246 4.52 -9.40 7.83
CA GLY A 246 5.82 -10.07 7.74
C GLY A 246 6.72 -9.52 6.63
N SER A 247 7.63 -10.34 6.13
CA SER A 247 8.61 -9.99 5.10
C SER A 247 8.56 -10.99 3.94
N HIS A 248 8.48 -10.54 2.69
CA HIS A 248 8.58 -11.42 1.52
C HIS A 248 7.56 -12.58 1.50
N ASN A 249 6.31 -12.34 1.90
CA ASN A 249 5.26 -13.34 1.86
C ASN A 249 4.40 -13.20 0.60
N TYR A 250 4.05 -14.33 -0.04
CA TYR A 250 3.35 -14.37 -1.34
C TYR A 250 2.08 -15.24 -1.27
N ALA A 251 0.90 -14.62 -1.39
CA ALA A 251 -0.39 -15.29 -1.51
C ALA A 251 -0.94 -15.12 -2.94
N SER A 252 -0.62 -16.06 -3.84
CA SER A 252 -0.93 -15.98 -5.28
C SER A 252 -2.06 -16.90 -5.76
N GLY A 253 -2.50 -17.86 -4.94
CA GLY A 253 -3.70 -18.66 -5.22
C GLY A 253 -5.00 -17.91 -4.97
N GLU A 254 -6.08 -18.30 -5.65
CA GLU A 254 -7.42 -17.80 -5.31
C GLU A 254 -7.80 -18.20 -3.88
N ASP A 255 -8.37 -17.28 -3.09
CA ASP A 255 -8.70 -17.49 -1.67
C ASP A 255 -7.51 -17.92 -0.79
N SER A 256 -6.27 -17.72 -1.24
CA SER A 256 -5.09 -18.12 -0.48
C SER A 256 -4.71 -17.10 0.59
N SER A 257 -4.01 -17.55 1.63
CA SER A 257 -3.64 -16.68 2.74
C SER A 257 -2.23 -16.94 3.28
N VAL A 258 -1.55 -15.87 3.66
CA VAL A 258 -0.34 -15.93 4.49
C VAL A 258 -0.50 -15.03 5.70
N SER A 259 -0.56 -15.60 6.89
CA SER A 259 -0.81 -14.83 8.13
C SER A 259 0.43 -14.06 8.62
N GLY A 260 1.63 -14.35 8.12
CA GLY A 260 2.85 -13.63 8.46
C GLY A 260 4.12 -14.45 8.24
N GLY A 261 5.20 -14.07 8.92
CA GLY A 261 6.50 -14.75 8.83
C GLY A 261 7.41 -14.16 7.75
N SER A 262 8.37 -14.97 7.26
CA SER A 262 9.32 -14.55 6.20
C SER A 262 9.41 -15.56 5.08
N ASP A 263 9.28 -15.13 3.83
CA ASP A 263 9.49 -15.98 2.64
C ASP A 263 8.49 -17.15 2.54
N ASN A 264 7.24 -16.93 2.96
CA ASN A 264 6.19 -17.94 2.87
C ASN A 264 5.38 -17.80 1.57
N LEU A 265 5.05 -18.92 0.94
CA LEU A 265 4.36 -18.98 -0.35
C LEU A 265 3.07 -19.80 -0.25
N ALA A 266 1.93 -19.21 -0.66
CA ALA A 266 0.63 -19.86 -0.79
C ALA A 266 0.08 -19.73 -2.23
N PRO A 267 0.65 -20.45 -3.22
CA PRO A 267 0.22 -20.38 -4.62
C PRO A 267 -0.96 -21.31 -4.99
N GLY A 268 -1.32 -22.26 -4.12
CA GLY A 268 -2.48 -23.13 -4.35
C GLY A 268 -3.80 -22.40 -4.08
N ASN A 269 -4.85 -22.71 -4.84
CA ASN A 269 -6.19 -22.21 -4.50
C ASN A 269 -6.63 -22.73 -3.14
N ASP A 270 -7.27 -21.87 -2.34
CA ASP A 270 -7.68 -22.14 -0.97
C ASP A 270 -6.52 -22.59 -0.05
N SER A 271 -5.26 -22.29 -0.42
CA SER A 271 -4.11 -22.69 0.39
C SER A 271 -3.77 -21.69 1.47
N SER A 272 -3.16 -22.14 2.56
CA SER A 272 -2.80 -21.26 3.68
C SER A 272 -1.42 -21.55 4.25
N VAL A 273 -0.70 -20.48 4.61
CA VAL A 273 0.48 -20.54 5.46
C VAL A 273 0.27 -19.64 6.67
N SER A 274 0.20 -20.22 7.86
CA SER A 274 -0.10 -19.44 9.08
C SER A 274 1.13 -18.70 9.65
N GLY A 275 2.35 -19.03 9.23
CA GLY A 275 3.56 -18.31 9.62
C GLY A 275 4.84 -19.12 9.40
N GLY A 276 5.88 -18.79 10.17
CA GLY A 276 7.20 -19.42 10.04
C GLY A 276 8.04 -18.80 8.93
N SER A 277 8.97 -19.56 8.37
CA SER A 277 9.78 -19.07 7.25
C SER A 277 10.04 -20.12 6.18
N ASN A 278 10.08 -19.68 4.92
CA ASN A 278 10.35 -20.55 3.76
C ASN A 278 9.33 -21.70 3.63
N ASN A 279 8.09 -21.50 4.07
CA ASN A 279 7.05 -22.52 3.97
C ASN A 279 6.25 -22.37 2.67
N ILE A 280 5.87 -23.49 2.05
CA ILE A 280 5.17 -23.51 0.75
C ILE A 280 3.90 -24.35 0.84
N ALA A 281 2.73 -23.74 0.58
CA ALA A 281 1.44 -24.43 0.43
C ALA A 281 0.92 -24.27 -1.01
N SER A 282 1.31 -25.20 -1.90
CA SER A 282 1.03 -25.12 -3.35
C SER A 282 -0.07 -26.05 -3.83
N GLY A 283 -0.47 -27.03 -3.03
CA GLY A 283 -1.61 -27.87 -3.34
C GLY A 283 -2.94 -27.12 -3.15
N LYS A 284 -3.98 -27.48 -3.90
CA LYS A 284 -5.32 -26.94 -3.66
C LYS A 284 -5.83 -27.40 -2.29
N TRP A 285 -6.35 -26.48 -1.47
CA TRP A 285 -6.73 -26.73 -0.07
C TRP A 285 -5.57 -27.22 0.82
N SER A 286 -4.33 -26.93 0.44
CA SER A 286 -3.16 -27.30 1.25
C SER A 286 -2.92 -26.31 2.39
N SER A 287 -2.26 -26.76 3.46
CA SER A 287 -1.90 -25.88 4.56
C SER A 287 -0.52 -26.17 5.16
N VAL A 288 0.15 -25.09 5.58
CA VAL A 288 1.33 -25.17 6.45
C VAL A 288 1.13 -24.26 7.65
N SER A 289 1.04 -24.82 8.86
CA SER A 289 0.71 -23.97 10.03
C SER A 289 1.92 -23.19 10.56
N ALA A 290 3.13 -23.76 10.57
CA ALA A 290 4.34 -23.10 11.05
C ALA A 290 5.63 -23.80 10.61
N GLY A 291 6.76 -23.35 11.13
CA GLY A 291 8.06 -24.00 11.00
C GLY A 291 8.96 -23.39 9.93
N PHE A 292 9.94 -24.16 9.48
CA PHE A 292 10.96 -23.72 8.54
C PHE A 292 11.11 -24.71 7.39
N PHE A 293 11.06 -24.24 6.13
CA PHE A 293 11.18 -25.08 4.93
C PHE A 293 10.15 -26.21 4.79
N ASN A 294 8.95 -26.06 5.35
CA ASN A 294 7.90 -27.07 5.19
C ASN A 294 7.13 -26.87 3.87
N THR A 295 6.81 -27.96 3.19
CA THR A 295 6.14 -27.95 1.88
C THR A 295 4.90 -28.85 1.89
N ALA A 296 3.76 -28.31 1.45
CA ALA A 296 2.52 -29.02 1.22
C ALA A 296 2.07 -28.82 -0.24
N THR A 297 2.36 -29.78 -1.12
CA THR A 297 2.06 -29.71 -2.57
C THR A 297 0.87 -30.57 -2.99
N GLY A 298 0.50 -31.55 -2.18
CA GLY A 298 -0.65 -32.41 -2.42
C GLY A 298 -1.98 -31.68 -2.23
N LYS A 299 -3.00 -32.09 -2.97
CA LYS A 299 -4.37 -31.60 -2.77
C LYS A 299 -4.87 -32.03 -1.39
N TRP A 300 -5.39 -31.09 -0.59
CA TRP A 300 -5.73 -31.31 0.83
C TRP A 300 -4.57 -31.81 1.70
N SER A 301 -3.33 -31.57 1.31
CA SER A 301 -2.19 -31.94 2.15
C SER A 301 -1.94 -30.91 3.24
N SER A 302 -1.36 -31.35 4.35
CA SER A 302 -1.08 -30.47 5.48
C SER A 302 0.28 -30.77 6.11
N VAL A 303 1.03 -29.72 6.43
CA VAL A 303 2.17 -29.81 7.34
C VAL A 303 1.91 -28.92 8.56
N LEU A 304 1.90 -29.49 9.75
CA LEU A 304 1.54 -28.71 10.94
C LEU A 304 2.72 -27.85 11.44
N ALA A 305 3.93 -28.40 11.57
CA ALA A 305 5.12 -27.64 11.94
C ALA A 305 6.41 -28.41 11.59
N GLY A 306 7.55 -27.92 12.06
CA GLY A 306 8.84 -28.62 12.00
C GLY A 306 9.83 -28.01 11.01
N TYR A 307 10.82 -28.80 10.62
CA TYR A 307 11.88 -28.39 9.69
C TYR A 307 11.93 -29.31 8.47
N TYR A 308 11.80 -28.75 7.27
CA TYR A 308 12.01 -29.50 6.03
C TYR A 308 11.06 -30.70 5.82
N ASN A 309 9.80 -30.60 6.26
CA ASN A 309 8.81 -31.66 6.01
C ASN A 309 8.10 -31.46 4.67
N ASN A 310 7.79 -32.55 3.98
CA ASN A 310 7.14 -32.54 2.66
C ASN A 310 5.88 -33.43 2.63
N ALA A 311 4.72 -32.83 2.38
CA ALA A 311 3.43 -33.51 2.19
C ALA A 311 2.93 -33.31 0.76
N SER A 312 3.25 -34.26 -0.12
CA SER A 312 3.02 -34.21 -1.57
C SER A 312 1.90 -35.11 -2.08
N GLY A 313 1.50 -36.11 -1.29
CA GLY A 313 0.36 -36.98 -1.61
C GLY A 313 -1.00 -36.28 -1.43
N ILE A 314 -2.03 -36.76 -2.13
CA ILE A 314 -3.41 -36.25 -1.96
C ILE A 314 -3.93 -36.65 -0.57
N VAL A 315 -4.44 -35.70 0.22
CA VAL A 315 -4.83 -35.89 1.64
C VAL A 315 -3.66 -36.42 2.49
N SER A 316 -2.42 -36.08 2.15
CA SER A 316 -1.25 -36.45 2.95
C SER A 316 -1.04 -35.51 4.13
N SER A 317 -0.47 -36.00 5.24
CA SER A 317 -0.19 -35.15 6.40
C SER A 317 1.15 -35.42 7.05
N VAL A 318 1.81 -34.34 7.50
CA VAL A 318 2.93 -34.39 8.43
C VAL A 318 2.62 -33.53 9.64
N SER A 319 2.59 -34.14 10.83
CA SER A 319 2.26 -33.40 12.06
C SER A 319 3.44 -32.62 12.63
N GLY A 320 4.69 -32.96 12.27
CA GLY A 320 5.87 -32.29 12.79
C GLY A 320 7.18 -33.01 12.48
N GLY A 321 8.24 -32.67 13.22
CA GLY A 321 9.55 -33.31 13.10
C GLY A 321 10.45 -32.67 12.05
N GLU A 322 11.44 -33.42 11.59
CA GLU A 322 12.43 -32.95 10.63
C GLU A 322 12.59 -33.91 9.46
N PHE A 323 12.67 -33.37 8.24
CA PHE A 323 12.95 -34.13 7.01
C PHE A 323 11.98 -35.29 6.74
N ASN A 324 10.73 -35.23 7.22
CA ASN A 324 9.75 -36.26 6.91
C ASN A 324 9.12 -36.03 5.53
N SER A 325 8.87 -37.11 4.79
CA SER A 325 8.33 -37.06 3.43
C SER A 325 7.12 -37.99 3.28
N VAL A 326 6.02 -37.44 2.75
CA VAL A 326 4.76 -38.15 2.57
C VAL A 326 4.29 -37.94 1.14
N SER A 327 4.30 -39.00 0.33
CA SER A 327 3.95 -38.95 -1.10
C SER A 327 2.78 -39.86 -1.48
N GLY A 328 2.43 -40.83 -0.63
CA GLY A 328 1.26 -41.68 -0.82
C GLY A 328 -0.07 -40.92 -0.66
N ARG A 329 -1.14 -41.40 -1.32
CA ARG A 329 -2.48 -40.85 -1.09
C ARG A 329 -2.97 -41.24 0.30
N SER A 330 -3.51 -40.27 1.05
CA SER A 330 -4.06 -40.49 2.39
C SER A 330 -3.05 -41.12 3.37
N SER A 331 -1.76 -40.89 3.15
CA SER A 331 -0.71 -41.34 4.07
C SER A 331 -0.31 -40.25 5.06
N SER A 332 0.36 -40.65 6.13
CA SER A 332 0.74 -39.73 7.19
C SER A 332 2.06 -40.06 7.88
N VAL A 333 2.74 -39.02 8.35
CA VAL A 333 3.84 -39.11 9.31
C VAL A 333 3.52 -38.23 10.51
N SER A 334 3.42 -38.83 11.69
CA SER A 334 3.09 -38.09 12.92
C SER A 334 4.26 -37.27 13.48
N GLY A 335 5.51 -37.55 13.06
CA GLY A 335 6.68 -36.79 13.46
C GLY A 335 7.98 -37.60 13.32
N GLY A 336 9.03 -37.17 14.02
CA GLY A 336 10.34 -37.82 14.00
C GLY A 336 11.31 -37.22 12.98
N TYR A 337 12.32 -38.00 12.61
CA TYR A 337 13.42 -37.57 11.74
C TYR A 337 13.53 -38.48 10.52
N TYR A 338 13.49 -37.92 9.30
CA TYR A 338 13.70 -38.68 8.05
C TYR A 338 12.74 -39.86 7.81
N ASN A 339 11.49 -39.79 8.27
CA ASN A 339 10.52 -40.84 7.95
C ASN A 339 9.89 -40.60 6.56
N GLU A 340 9.68 -41.69 5.81
CA GLU A 340 9.09 -41.67 4.47
C GLU A 340 7.85 -42.57 4.39
N ALA A 341 6.73 -42.01 3.94
CA ALA A 341 5.46 -42.72 3.73
C ALA A 341 4.98 -42.54 2.29
N SER A 342 5.38 -43.46 1.40
CA SER A 342 5.14 -43.39 -0.05
C SER A 342 4.03 -44.29 -0.56
N GLY A 343 3.63 -45.32 0.21
CA GLY A 343 2.46 -46.15 -0.12
C GLY A 343 1.13 -45.44 0.11
N ASP A 344 0.11 -45.72 -0.71
CA ASP A 344 -1.26 -45.23 -0.44
C ASP A 344 -1.76 -45.77 0.91
N TYR A 345 -2.38 -44.92 1.73
CA TYR A 345 -2.83 -45.24 3.10
C TYR A 345 -1.70 -45.69 4.05
N SER A 346 -0.44 -45.42 3.70
CA SER A 346 0.69 -45.75 4.58
C SER A 346 0.77 -44.83 5.80
N SER A 347 1.39 -45.30 6.88
CA SER A 347 1.59 -44.46 8.06
C SER A 347 2.91 -44.73 8.77
N VAL A 348 3.52 -43.65 9.27
CA VAL A 348 4.61 -43.72 10.23
C VAL A 348 4.25 -42.91 11.47
N SER A 349 4.17 -43.57 12.62
CA SER A 349 3.81 -42.88 13.87
C SER A 349 4.95 -42.06 14.47
N GLY A 350 6.21 -42.28 14.06
CA GLY A 350 7.37 -41.51 14.49
C GLY A 350 8.69 -42.27 14.31
N GLY A 351 9.72 -41.89 15.06
CA GLY A 351 11.04 -42.52 15.01
C GLY A 351 12.00 -41.86 14.02
N GLY A 352 13.04 -42.59 13.62
CA GLY A 352 14.08 -42.14 12.71
C GLY A 352 14.21 -43.00 11.47
N ASN A 353 14.29 -42.40 10.29
CA ASN A 353 14.67 -43.09 9.05
C ASN A 353 13.80 -44.31 8.71
N ASN A 354 12.51 -44.31 9.06
CA ASN A 354 11.60 -45.41 8.74
C ASN A 354 10.98 -45.19 7.36
N LYS A 355 10.85 -46.25 6.56
CA LYS A 355 10.32 -46.21 5.19
C LYS A 355 9.10 -47.11 5.03
N VAL A 356 8.01 -46.57 4.48
CA VAL A 356 6.76 -47.30 4.23
C VAL A 356 6.35 -47.10 2.77
N GLU A 357 6.55 -48.13 1.96
CA GLU A 357 6.30 -48.11 0.51
C GLU A 357 5.02 -48.87 0.13
N GLY A 358 4.63 -49.84 0.95
CA GLY A 358 3.47 -50.68 0.70
C GLY A 358 2.13 -49.96 0.88
N PRO A 359 1.12 -50.20 0.01
CA PRO A 359 -0.23 -49.69 0.25
C PRO A 359 -0.83 -50.27 1.55
N GLY A 360 -1.32 -49.39 2.43
CA GLY A 360 -1.85 -49.75 3.74
C GLY A 360 -0.81 -50.29 4.73
N ALA A 361 0.48 -50.19 4.41
CA ALA A 361 1.57 -50.60 5.29
C ALA A 361 1.80 -49.58 6.41
N SER A 362 2.47 -50.01 7.49
CA SER A 362 2.72 -49.11 8.62
C SER A 362 4.00 -49.42 9.39
N VAL A 363 4.58 -48.36 9.95
CA VAL A 363 5.65 -48.44 10.95
C VAL A 363 5.24 -47.61 12.17
N SER A 364 5.13 -48.26 13.32
CA SER A 364 4.72 -47.57 14.55
C SER A 364 5.85 -46.78 15.23
N GLY A 365 7.11 -46.97 14.81
CA GLY A 365 8.25 -46.21 15.30
C GLY A 365 9.58 -46.94 15.12
N GLY A 366 10.61 -46.53 15.86
CA GLY A 366 11.94 -47.14 15.82
C GLY A 366 12.90 -46.43 14.86
N LEU A 367 14.00 -47.11 14.51
CA LEU A 367 15.06 -46.60 13.64
C LEU A 367 15.23 -47.52 12.41
N GLU A 368 15.26 -46.96 11.20
CA GLU A 368 15.59 -47.70 9.97
C GLU A 368 14.66 -48.89 9.63
N ASN A 369 13.40 -48.87 10.08
CA ASN A 369 12.46 -49.93 9.74
C ASN A 369 11.84 -49.70 8.36
N ASN A 370 11.61 -50.80 7.62
CA ASN A 370 11.09 -50.80 6.27
C ASN A 370 9.83 -51.68 6.16
N ALA A 371 8.73 -51.13 5.68
CA ALA A 371 7.50 -51.87 5.35
C ALA A 371 7.18 -51.66 3.85
N MET A 372 7.54 -52.64 3.03
CA MET A 372 7.69 -52.48 1.58
C MET A 372 6.46 -52.93 0.77
N GLU A 373 5.67 -53.86 1.32
CA GLU A 373 4.57 -54.51 0.59
C GLU A 373 3.20 -54.23 1.20
N MET A 374 2.14 -54.54 0.44
CA MET A 374 0.75 -54.29 0.84
C MET A 374 0.45 -54.83 2.24
N TYR A 375 -0.03 -53.96 3.14
CA TYR A 375 -0.34 -54.26 4.54
C TYR A 375 0.82 -54.90 5.34
N ALA A 376 2.07 -54.65 4.94
CA ALA A 376 3.22 -54.96 5.77
C ALA A 376 3.23 -54.06 7.01
N SER A 377 3.58 -54.60 8.18
CA SER A 377 3.66 -53.81 9.41
C SER A 377 4.93 -54.07 10.22
N VAL A 378 5.49 -53.01 10.77
CA VAL A 378 6.56 -53.07 11.76
C VAL A 378 6.14 -52.26 12.98
N SER A 379 6.03 -52.92 14.14
CA SER A 379 5.62 -52.23 15.38
C SER A 379 6.74 -51.40 16.01
N GLY A 380 8.01 -51.64 15.65
CA GLY A 380 9.15 -50.85 16.10
C GLY A 380 10.48 -51.57 15.93
N GLY A 381 11.50 -51.15 16.68
CA GLY A 381 12.83 -51.76 16.68
C GLY A 381 13.84 -51.04 15.77
N VAL A 382 14.91 -51.73 15.40
CA VAL A 382 16.02 -51.18 14.61
C VAL A 382 16.26 -52.03 13.36
N SER A 383 16.25 -51.41 12.18
CA SER A 383 16.59 -52.02 10.91
C SER A 383 15.77 -53.28 10.56
N ASN A 384 14.46 -53.32 10.84
CA ASN A 384 13.60 -54.45 10.47
C ASN A 384 13.00 -54.26 9.06
N PHE A 385 12.84 -55.34 8.29
CA PHE A 385 12.38 -55.34 6.90
C PHE A 385 11.17 -56.26 6.69
N ALA A 386 9.97 -55.67 6.63
CA ALA A 386 8.73 -56.33 6.27
C ALA A 386 8.51 -56.25 4.75
N MET A 387 8.93 -57.30 4.03
CA MET A 387 9.03 -57.36 2.57
C MET A 387 7.95 -58.23 1.91
N GLY A 388 7.13 -58.94 2.66
CA GLY A 388 6.01 -59.74 2.13
C GLY A 388 4.66 -59.04 2.31
N ARG A 389 3.67 -59.37 1.48
CA ARG A 389 2.30 -58.89 1.67
C ARG A 389 1.71 -59.44 2.97
N PHE A 390 1.01 -58.59 3.72
CA PHE A 390 0.40 -58.92 5.01
C PHE A 390 1.41 -59.42 6.07
N THR A 391 2.68 -59.01 5.95
CA THR A 391 3.70 -59.40 6.93
C THR A 391 3.64 -58.55 8.18
N THR A 392 4.11 -59.10 9.29
CA THR A 392 4.20 -58.36 10.54
C THR A 392 5.51 -58.66 11.26
N ILE A 393 6.21 -57.61 11.68
CA ILE A 393 7.36 -57.68 12.59
C ILE A 393 7.00 -56.90 13.85
N SER A 394 6.85 -57.58 14.98
CA SER A 394 6.48 -56.91 16.25
C SER A 394 7.63 -56.09 16.86
N GLY A 395 8.87 -56.29 16.42
CA GLY A 395 10.02 -55.48 16.84
C GLY A 395 11.35 -56.21 16.69
N GLY A 396 12.36 -55.78 17.45
CA GLY A 396 13.70 -56.37 17.47
C GLY A 396 14.71 -55.65 16.59
N ILE A 397 15.81 -56.34 16.25
CA ILE A 397 16.93 -55.78 15.50
C ILE A 397 17.21 -56.62 14.25
N HIS A 398 17.19 -56.00 13.08
CA HIS A 398 17.59 -56.66 11.83
C HIS A 398 16.77 -57.89 11.47
N ASN A 399 15.47 -57.90 11.77
CA ASN A 399 14.58 -59.00 11.37
C ASN A 399 14.01 -58.77 9.97
N GLU A 400 13.79 -59.84 9.22
CA GLU A 400 13.24 -59.83 7.87
C GLU A 400 12.03 -60.75 7.76
N ALA A 401 10.92 -60.24 7.21
CA ALA A 401 9.72 -61.01 6.91
C ALA A 401 9.42 -60.90 5.40
N ARG A 402 9.80 -61.92 4.63
CA ARG A 402 9.73 -61.95 3.16
C ARG A 402 8.53 -62.73 2.62
N GLY A 403 8.10 -63.77 3.33
CA GLY A 403 6.97 -64.59 2.91
C GLY A 403 5.63 -63.88 3.06
N LYS A 404 4.67 -64.14 2.18
CA LYS A 404 3.29 -63.62 2.35
C LYS A 404 2.70 -64.13 3.67
N LEU A 405 2.01 -63.28 4.44
CA LEU A 405 1.46 -63.64 5.76
C LEU A 405 2.51 -64.14 6.76
N SER A 406 3.80 -63.87 6.55
CA SER A 406 4.85 -64.26 7.50
C SER A 406 4.94 -63.29 8.67
N PHE A 407 5.35 -63.82 9.83
CA PHE A 407 5.33 -63.11 11.09
C PHE A 407 6.61 -63.34 11.90
N VAL A 408 7.16 -62.25 12.43
CA VAL A 408 8.30 -62.27 13.36
C VAL A 408 7.91 -61.53 14.65
N LEU A 409 7.90 -62.25 15.78
CA LEU A 409 7.61 -61.66 17.09
C LEU A 409 8.71 -60.73 17.61
N GLY A 410 9.95 -60.94 17.17
CA GLY A 410 11.10 -60.14 17.55
C GLY A 410 12.37 -60.99 17.65
N GLY A 411 13.41 -60.41 18.26
CA GLY A 411 14.75 -61.00 18.34
C GLY A 411 15.74 -60.27 17.42
N ILE A 412 16.84 -60.94 17.09
CA ILE A 412 17.94 -60.38 16.30
C ILE A 412 18.15 -61.27 15.06
N LYS A 413 18.21 -60.66 13.86
CA LYS A 413 18.56 -61.35 12.61
C LYS A 413 17.67 -62.55 12.27
N ASN A 414 16.37 -62.48 12.59
CA ASN A 414 15.40 -63.49 12.16
C ASN A 414 15.04 -63.28 10.69
N VAL A 415 14.79 -64.37 9.95
CA VAL A 415 14.40 -64.31 8.54
C VAL A 415 13.25 -65.28 8.30
N ALA A 416 12.03 -64.76 8.12
CA ALA A 416 10.84 -65.53 7.76
C ALA A 416 10.62 -65.47 6.24
N VAL A 417 10.79 -66.59 5.54
CA VAL A 417 10.85 -66.63 4.06
C VAL A 417 9.61 -67.25 3.41
N ASN A 418 8.95 -68.18 4.09
CA ASN A 418 7.84 -68.93 3.51
C ASN A 418 6.49 -68.24 3.74
N GLU A 419 5.50 -68.56 2.90
CA GLU A 419 4.13 -68.15 3.19
C GLU A 419 3.68 -68.76 4.53
N LEU A 420 3.04 -67.96 5.39
CA LEU A 420 2.61 -68.34 6.75
C LEU A 420 3.76 -68.72 7.71
N ASP A 421 4.99 -68.34 7.40
CA ASP A 421 6.14 -68.60 8.27
C ASP A 421 6.04 -67.79 9.57
N SER A 422 6.31 -68.43 10.72
CA SER A 422 6.14 -67.82 12.04
C SER A 422 7.39 -68.00 12.89
N ILE A 423 8.06 -66.90 13.23
CA ILE A 423 9.26 -66.89 14.06
C ILE A 423 8.94 -66.26 15.40
N THR A 424 8.96 -67.07 16.45
CA THR A 424 8.63 -66.66 17.83
C THR A 424 9.88 -66.29 18.64
N LYS A 425 11.07 -66.73 18.22
CA LYS A 425 12.40 -66.37 18.75
C LYS A 425 13.51 -67.01 17.90
N SER A 426 14.57 -66.27 17.56
CA SER A 426 15.92 -66.83 17.42
C SER A 426 16.75 -66.39 18.62
N GLY A 427 17.50 -67.34 19.18
CA GLY A 427 18.36 -67.13 20.35
C GLY A 427 19.77 -66.70 19.98
N ASN A 428 20.30 -65.85 20.87
CA ASN A 428 21.67 -65.35 21.08
C ASN A 428 22.36 -64.58 19.96
#